data_AF-A0A6P0U0N9-F1
#
_entry.id   AF-A0A6P0U0N9-F1
#
_cell.length_a   1.000
_cell.length_b   1.000
_cell.length_c   1.000
_cell.angle_alpha   90.00
_cell.angle_beta   90.00
_cell.angle_gamma   90.00
#
_symmetry.space_group_name_H-M   'P 1'
#
loop_
_entity.id
_entity.type
_entity.pdbx_description
1 polymer ?
#
loop_
_entity_poly.entity_id
_entity_poly.type
_entity_poly.pdbx_seq_one_letter_code
_entity_poly.pdbx_strand_id
1 'polypeptide(L)'
;MNKSLFFLHKLIATFTFCIILVSFTAPKSIAEPKTEQRRAACVLVDFDGRVRSTGRCNVNIATSNSGVKFDIEWDGSTSTQFSLNQFPSDGTYRINTNDGNATMQVEKQGSVFIIRGDRGFRGRIIFP
;
A
#
# COMPACT_ATOMS: atom_id res chain seq x y z
N MET A 1 48.77 -31.00 41.77
CA MET A 1 47.34 -30.58 41.68
C MET A 1 47.21 -29.46 40.65
N ASN A 2 46.75 -29.80 39.45
CA ASN A 2 46.66 -28.90 38.28
C ASN A 2 45.50 -27.91 38.41
N LYS A 3 45.75 -26.74 39.02
CA LYS A 3 44.79 -25.63 39.11
C LYS A 3 44.49 -24.95 37.76
N SER A 4 45.37 -25.12 36.76
CA SER A 4 45.26 -24.44 35.46
C SER A 4 44.17 -25.01 34.53
N LEU A 5 43.88 -26.32 34.60
CA LEU A 5 42.88 -26.95 33.72
C LEU A 5 41.44 -26.58 34.10
N PHE A 6 41.18 -26.32 35.39
CA PHE A 6 39.84 -26.03 35.91
C PHE A 6 39.34 -24.63 35.51
N PHE A 7 40.25 -23.68 35.33
CA PHE A 7 39.90 -22.31 34.90
C PHE A 7 39.57 -22.25 33.41
N LEU A 8 40.25 -23.05 32.58
CA LEU A 8 40.04 -23.06 31.13
C LEU A 8 38.67 -23.62 30.75
N HIS A 9 38.20 -24.68 31.42
CA HIS A 9 36.87 -25.24 31.19
C HIS A 9 35.72 -24.32 31.65
N LYS A 10 35.92 -23.56 32.74
CA LYS A 10 34.93 -22.57 33.16
C LYS A 10 34.87 -21.39 32.19
N LEU A 11 36.00 -20.94 31.63
CA LEU A 11 36.00 -19.83 30.67
C LEU A 11 35.31 -20.17 29.34
N ILE A 12 35.52 -21.41 28.85
CA ILE A 12 34.93 -21.87 27.60
C ILE A 12 33.41 -22.03 27.74
N ALA A 13 32.92 -22.58 28.85
CA ALA A 13 31.49 -22.76 29.09
C ALA A 13 30.71 -21.43 29.18
N THR A 14 31.32 -20.38 29.73
CA THR A 14 30.69 -19.04 29.80
C THR A 14 30.66 -18.35 28.44
N PHE A 15 31.67 -18.59 27.58
CA PHE A 15 31.72 -17.99 26.25
C PHE A 15 30.69 -18.61 25.29
N THR A 16 30.45 -19.92 25.34
CA THR A 16 29.41 -20.56 24.50
C THR A 16 28.00 -20.15 24.91
N PHE A 17 27.75 -19.89 26.19
CA PHE A 17 26.44 -19.43 26.67
C PHE A 17 26.12 -17.99 26.21
N CYS A 18 27.13 -17.13 26.10
CA CYS A 18 26.96 -15.76 25.58
C CYS A 18 26.70 -15.70 24.07
N ILE A 19 27.24 -16.64 23.27
CA ILE A 19 27.06 -16.64 21.81
C ILE A 19 25.64 -17.11 21.43
N ILE A 20 25.02 -17.98 22.22
CA ILE A 20 23.68 -18.51 21.92
C ILE A 20 22.57 -17.49 22.24
N LEU A 21 22.82 -16.49 23.10
CA LEU A 21 21.82 -15.49 23.49
C LEU A 21 21.72 -14.25 22.58
N VAL A 22 22.58 -14.11 21.56
CA VAL A 22 22.49 -13.00 20.58
C VAL A 22 21.53 -13.31 19.42
N SER A 23 20.90 -14.49 19.42
CA SER A 23 19.89 -14.86 18.39
C SER A 23 18.48 -14.33 18.69
N PHE A 24 18.34 -13.35 19.60
CA PHE A 24 17.05 -12.70 19.84
C PHE A 24 16.81 -11.60 18.81
N THR A 25 15.96 -11.97 17.85
CA THR A 25 14.98 -11.12 17.18
C THR A 25 15.56 -9.90 16.47
N ALA A 26 15.96 -10.10 15.21
CA ALA A 26 15.75 -9.03 14.24
C ALA A 26 14.24 -8.68 14.30
N PRO A 27 13.84 -7.45 14.67
CA PRO A 27 12.48 -7.04 14.45
C PRO A 27 12.31 -7.08 12.94
N LYS A 28 11.62 -8.10 12.44
CA LYS A 28 11.02 -8.07 11.12
C LYS A 28 10.02 -6.93 11.24
N SER A 29 10.44 -5.71 10.91
CA SER A 29 9.54 -4.57 10.88
C SER A 29 8.53 -4.89 9.79
N ILE A 30 7.45 -5.54 10.19
CA ILE A 30 6.25 -5.62 9.38
C ILE A 30 5.83 -4.16 9.33
N ALA A 31 6.18 -3.47 8.24
CA ALA A 31 5.73 -2.11 8.03
C ALA A 31 4.22 -2.11 8.19
N GLU A 32 3.75 -1.48 9.27
CA GLU A 32 2.33 -1.39 9.54
C GLU A 32 1.67 -0.68 8.36
N PRO A 33 0.49 -1.16 7.91
CA PRO A 33 -0.21 -0.53 6.81
C PRO A 33 -0.47 0.93 7.16
N LYS A 34 0.10 1.84 6.37
CA LYS A 34 -0.13 3.28 6.54
C LYS A 34 -1.37 3.67 5.78
N THR A 35 -2.36 4.19 6.50
CA THR A 35 -3.58 4.73 5.91
C THR A 35 -3.56 6.24 5.95
N GLU A 36 -3.74 6.87 4.79
CA GLU A 36 -3.87 8.31 4.64
C GLU A 36 -5.22 8.63 4.02
N GLN A 37 -5.98 9.53 4.63
CA GLN A 37 -7.20 10.08 4.05
C GLN A 37 -6.91 11.46 3.48
N ARG A 38 -7.25 11.66 2.21
CA ARG A 38 -7.11 12.95 1.52
C ARG A 38 -8.45 13.40 0.95
N ARG A 39 -8.74 14.70 1.09
CA ARG A 39 -9.85 15.34 0.38
C ARG A 39 -9.40 15.69 -1.04
N ALA A 40 -10.25 15.39 -2.02
CA ALA A 40 -10.03 15.73 -3.42
C ALA A 40 -11.32 16.24 -4.07
N ALA A 41 -11.20 16.90 -5.22
CA ALA A 41 -12.32 17.10 -6.12
C ALA A 41 -12.35 15.93 -7.12
N CYS A 42 -13.49 15.26 -7.25
CA CYS A 42 -13.66 14.13 -8.14
C CYS A 42 -14.67 14.41 -9.24
N VAL A 43 -14.41 13.83 -10.42
CA VAL A 43 -15.32 13.78 -11.56
C VAL A 43 -15.50 12.32 -11.94
N LEU A 44 -16.73 11.82 -11.90
CA LEU A 44 -17.10 10.51 -12.40
C LEU A 44 -17.55 10.65 -13.86
N VAL A 45 -16.96 9.84 -14.73
CA VAL A 45 -17.21 9.85 -16.18
C VAL A 45 -17.63 8.46 -16.61
N ASP A 46 -18.65 8.39 -17.46
CA ASP A 46 -19.08 7.15 -18.08
C ASP A 46 -18.18 6.71 -19.24
N PHE A 47 -18.41 5.48 -19.70
CA PHE A 47 -17.75 4.96 -20.90
C PHE A 47 -18.05 5.73 -22.19
N ASP A 48 -19.21 6.37 -22.27
CA ASP A 48 -19.58 7.24 -23.40
C ASP A 48 -18.94 8.64 -23.30
N GLY A 49 -18.17 8.90 -22.25
CA GLY A 49 -17.51 10.18 -21.99
C GLY A 49 -18.38 11.21 -21.27
N ARG A 50 -19.63 10.89 -20.91
CA ARG A 50 -20.50 11.81 -20.18
C ARG A 50 -20.12 11.89 -18.71
N VAL A 51 -20.14 13.10 -18.16
CA VAL A 51 -19.95 13.32 -16.72
C VAL A 51 -21.21 12.87 -15.98
N ARG A 52 -21.06 11.90 -15.08
CA ARG A 52 -22.16 11.41 -14.23
C ARG A 52 -22.28 12.19 -12.93
N SER A 53 -21.16 12.60 -12.36
CA SER A 53 -21.12 13.31 -11.08
C SER A 53 -19.84 14.13 -10.97
N THR A 54 -19.95 15.28 -10.30
CA THR A 54 -18.84 16.13 -9.90
C THR A 54 -19.05 16.54 -8.46
N GLY A 55 -18.02 16.50 -7.64
CA GLY A 55 -18.14 16.89 -6.24
C GLY A 55 -16.83 16.74 -5.49
N ARG A 56 -16.90 16.85 -4.17
CA ARG A 56 -15.77 16.45 -3.34
C ARG A 56 -15.83 14.93 -3.16
N CYS A 57 -14.67 14.37 -2.86
CA CYS A 57 -14.53 12.96 -2.57
C CYS A 57 -13.51 12.78 -1.45
N ASN A 58 -13.70 11.70 -0.71
CA ASN A 58 -12.70 11.18 0.21
C ASN A 58 -11.91 10.12 -0.53
N VAL A 59 -10.58 10.26 -0.55
CA VAL A 59 -9.68 9.25 -1.09
C VAL A 59 -8.91 8.66 0.09
N ASN A 60 -9.20 7.41 0.42
CA ASN A 60 -8.46 6.64 1.41
C ASN A 60 -7.39 5.81 0.70
N ILE A 61 -6.14 6.01 1.10
CA ILE A 61 -4.99 5.32 0.53
C ILE A 61 -4.38 4.47 1.64
N ALA A 62 -4.45 3.16 1.50
CA ALA A 62 -3.80 2.23 2.42
C ALA A 62 -2.61 1.58 1.72
N THR A 63 -1.39 1.84 2.21
CA THR A 63 -0.15 1.28 1.67
C THR A 63 0.34 0.16 2.60
N SER A 64 0.65 -1.00 2.03
CA SER A 64 1.20 -2.16 2.76
C SER A 64 2.33 -2.81 1.96
N ASN A 65 2.96 -3.84 2.52
CA ASN A 65 3.98 -4.63 1.82
C ASN A 65 3.43 -5.42 0.62
N SER A 66 2.11 -5.64 0.56
CA SER A 66 1.46 -6.38 -0.52
C SER A 66 0.90 -5.49 -1.63
N GLY A 67 0.96 -4.16 -1.47
CA GLY A 67 0.51 -3.21 -2.48
C GLY A 67 -0.12 -1.96 -1.88
N VAL A 68 -0.92 -1.27 -2.70
CA VAL A 68 -1.64 -0.06 -2.33
C VAL A 68 -3.12 -0.23 -2.64
N LYS A 69 -3.96 -0.03 -1.64
CA LYS A 69 -5.41 -0.03 -1.79
C LYS A 69 -5.90 1.41 -1.88
N PHE A 70 -6.74 1.68 -2.87
CA PHE A 70 -7.42 2.95 -3.06
C PHE A 70 -8.92 2.75 -2.87
N ASP A 71 -9.49 3.55 -1.98
CA ASP A 71 -10.93 3.68 -1.81
C ASP A 71 -11.31 5.12 -2.09
N ILE A 72 -12.19 5.31 -3.07
CA ILE A 72 -12.70 6.62 -3.44
C ILE A 72 -14.19 6.63 -3.13
N GLU A 73 -14.58 7.54 -2.26
CA GLU A 73 -15.97 7.78 -1.89
C GLU A 73 -16.37 9.18 -2.36
N TRP A 74 -17.24 9.25 -3.36
CA TRP A 74 -17.85 10.50 -3.83
C TRP A 74 -18.93 10.88 -2.84
N ASP A 75 -18.91 12.09 -2.27
CA ASP A 75 -19.79 12.61 -1.20
C ASP A 75 -21.15 11.88 -1.05
N GLY A 76 -21.17 10.67 -0.47
CA GLY A 76 -22.34 9.82 -0.23
C GLY A 76 -23.05 9.19 -1.45
N SER A 77 -22.54 9.30 -2.68
CA SER A 77 -23.26 8.88 -3.90
C SER A 77 -22.78 7.56 -4.49
N THR A 78 -21.47 7.27 -4.43
CA THR A 78 -20.86 6.07 -5.01
C THR A 78 -19.53 5.81 -4.30
N SER A 79 -19.17 4.55 -4.10
CA SER A 79 -17.83 4.15 -3.67
C SER A 79 -17.20 3.28 -4.75
N THR A 80 -15.92 3.48 -5.01
CA THR A 80 -15.12 2.65 -5.92
C THR A 80 -13.85 2.25 -5.21
N GLN A 81 -13.60 0.93 -5.17
CA GLN A 81 -12.45 0.36 -4.51
C GLN A 81 -11.61 -0.43 -5.51
N PHE A 82 -10.30 -0.23 -5.46
CA PHE A 82 -9.35 -1.00 -6.24
C PHE A 82 -8.07 -1.23 -5.45
N SER A 83 -7.42 -2.36 -5.74
CA SER A 83 -6.11 -2.69 -5.19
C SER A 83 -5.07 -2.70 -6.30
N LEU A 84 -3.95 -2.03 -6.06
CA LEU A 84 -2.79 -1.91 -6.93
C LEU A 84 -1.58 -2.57 -6.26
N ASN A 85 -0.59 -3.00 -7.05
CA ASN A 85 0.64 -3.55 -6.51
C ASN A 85 1.66 -2.47 -6.10
N GLN A 86 1.43 -1.22 -6.49
CA GLN A 86 2.31 -0.08 -6.21
C GLN A 86 1.50 1.22 -6.19
N PHE A 87 2.09 2.30 -5.66
CA PHE A 87 1.44 3.61 -5.64
C PHE A 87 1.27 4.15 -7.08
N PRO A 88 0.13 4.78 -7.42
CA PRO A 88 -0.16 5.26 -8.75
C PRO A 88 0.84 6.34 -9.19
N SER A 89 1.44 6.05 -10.33
CA SER A 89 2.18 6.95 -11.21
C SER A 89 1.58 6.82 -12.61
N ASP A 90 2.21 7.42 -13.62
CA ASP A 90 1.81 7.18 -14.99
C ASP A 90 2.06 5.72 -15.37
N GLY A 91 1.06 5.09 -15.97
CA GLY A 91 1.20 3.72 -16.47
C GLY A 91 -0.08 2.90 -16.48
N THR A 92 0.10 1.62 -16.77
CA THR A 92 -0.96 0.62 -16.82
C THR A 92 -0.80 -0.35 -15.65
N TYR A 93 -1.86 -0.52 -14.89
CA TYR A 93 -1.88 -1.31 -13.67
C TYR A 93 -2.90 -2.44 -13.79
N ARG A 94 -2.51 -3.62 -13.32
CA ARG A 94 -3.46 -4.68 -13.04
C ARG A 94 -4.12 -4.40 -11.71
N ILE A 95 -5.44 -4.31 -11.69
CA ILE A 95 -6.24 -4.09 -10.48
C ILE A 95 -7.10 -5.32 -10.18
N ASN A 96 -7.34 -5.54 -8.90
CA ASN A 96 -8.35 -6.49 -8.45
C ASN A 96 -9.65 -5.74 -8.16
N THR A 97 -10.73 -6.16 -8.79
CA THR A 97 -12.10 -5.67 -8.57
C THR A 97 -12.96 -6.81 -8.02
N ASN A 98 -14.16 -6.50 -7.53
CA ASN A 98 -15.12 -7.51 -7.08
C ASN A 98 -15.49 -8.50 -8.21
N ASP A 99 -15.48 -8.03 -9.46
CA ASP A 99 -15.79 -8.84 -10.65
C ASP A 99 -14.56 -9.57 -11.21
N GLY A 100 -13.43 -9.55 -10.49
CA GLY A 100 -12.17 -10.19 -10.87
C GLY A 100 -11.09 -9.19 -11.28
N ASN A 101 -10.09 -9.68 -12.02
CA ASN A 101 -8.96 -8.87 -12.45
C ASN A 101 -9.36 -7.94 -13.60
N ALA A 102 -8.91 -6.69 -13.52
CA ALA A 102 -9.14 -5.66 -14.53
C ALA A 102 -7.86 -4.86 -14.78
N THR A 103 -7.89 -3.98 -15.77
CA THR A 103 -6.77 -3.12 -16.13
C THR A 103 -7.16 -1.66 -15.95
N MET A 104 -6.26 -0.90 -15.34
CA MET A 104 -6.43 0.52 -15.08
C MET A 104 -5.27 1.29 -15.68
N GLN A 105 -5.56 2.25 -16.56
CA GLN A 105 -4.58 3.24 -17.01
C GLN A 105 -4.67 4.48 -16.13
N VAL A 106 -3.54 4.92 -15.61
CA VAL A 106 -3.43 6.13 -14.80
C VAL A 106 -2.51 7.12 -15.52
N GLU A 107 -2.95 8.37 -15.57
CA GLU A 107 -2.22 9.50 -16.14
C GLU A 107 -2.27 10.67 -15.14
N LYS A 108 -1.11 11.08 -14.66
CA LYS A 108 -0.90 12.16 -13.71
C LYS A 108 -0.51 13.42 -14.47
N GLN A 109 -1.38 14.41 -14.41
CA GLN A 109 -1.15 15.74 -14.97
C GLN A 109 -1.11 16.75 -13.81
N GLY A 110 0.09 17.05 -13.31
CA GLY A 110 0.26 17.89 -12.12
C GLY A 110 -0.33 17.22 -10.87
N SER A 111 -1.35 17.85 -10.26
CA SER A 111 -2.10 17.30 -9.12
C SER A 111 -3.38 16.54 -9.52
N VAL A 112 -3.60 16.34 -10.82
CA VAL A 112 -4.74 15.62 -11.37
C VAL A 112 -4.34 14.19 -11.73
N PHE A 113 -5.10 13.21 -11.27
CA PHE A 113 -5.01 11.82 -11.72
C PHE A 113 -6.22 11.50 -12.59
N ILE A 114 -5.98 11.08 -13.82
CA ILE A 114 -6.99 10.58 -14.74
C ILE A 114 -6.91 9.06 -14.72
N ILE A 115 -8.02 8.43 -14.36
CA ILE A 115 -8.13 6.99 -14.19
C ILE A 115 -9.09 6.45 -15.24
N ARG A 116 -8.62 5.47 -16.02
CA ARG A 116 -9.41 4.82 -17.07
C ARG A 116 -9.34 3.30 -16.87
N GLY A 117 -10.44 2.72 -16.40
CA GLY A 117 -10.64 1.30 -16.28
C GLY A 117 -11.23 0.71 -17.57
N ASP A 118 -10.85 -0.53 -17.86
CA ASP A 118 -11.42 -1.34 -18.93
C ASP A 118 -12.84 -1.88 -18.62
N ARG A 119 -13.29 -1.77 -17.35
CA ARG A 119 -14.55 -2.36 -16.85
C ARG A 119 -15.60 -1.42 -16.24
N GLY A 120 -15.51 -0.10 -16.44
CA GLY A 120 -16.62 0.78 -16.01
C GLY A 120 -16.15 2.13 -15.56
N PHE A 121 -15.04 2.08 -14.87
CA PHE A 121 -14.60 3.20 -14.09
C PHE A 121 -13.80 4.17 -14.94
N ARG A 122 -14.32 5.36 -15.17
CA ARG A 122 -13.52 6.49 -15.64
C ARG A 122 -13.70 7.65 -14.67
N GLY A 123 -12.60 8.20 -14.21
CA GLY A 123 -12.63 9.23 -13.18
C GLY A 123 -11.47 10.19 -13.29
N ARG A 124 -11.69 11.41 -12.81
CA ARG A 124 -10.62 12.39 -12.57
C ARG A 124 -10.61 12.72 -11.09
N ILE A 125 -9.44 12.63 -10.46
CA ILE A 125 -9.22 12.99 -9.06
C ILE A 125 -8.25 14.16 -9.05
N ILE A 126 -8.66 15.27 -8.44
CA ILE A 126 -7.88 16.49 -8.35
C ILE A 126 -7.54 16.70 -6.88
N PHE A 127 -6.27 16.52 -6.54
CA PHE A 127 -5.79 16.88 -5.21
C PHE A 127 -5.43 18.38 -5.18
N PRO A 128 -5.87 19.14 -4.17
CA PRO A 128 -5.41 20.50 -3.95
C PRO A 128 -3.94 20.56 -3.51
#